data_AF-A0A938A0Y2-F1
#
_entry.id   AF-A0A938A0Y2-F1
#
_cell.length_a   1.000
_cell.length_b   1.000
_cell.length_c   1.000
_cell.angle_alpha   90.00
_cell.angle_beta   90.00
_cell.angle_gamma   90.00
#
_symmetry.space_group_name_H-M   'P 1'
#
loop_
_entity.id
_entity.type
_entity.pdbx_description
1 polymer ?
#
loop_
_entity_poly.entity_id
_entity_poly.type
_entity_poly.pdbx_seq_one_letter_code
_entity_poly.pdbx_strand_id
1 'polypeptide(L)'
;MADEGNIITDLSPGAAANGADEGPAAGIISQYVKDLSVENPNAPQVYNWTEAPQIDVQFNIGASLIEGDIHEVELKIVAAAKTSEGT
;
A
#
# COMPACT_ATOMS: atom_id res chain seq x y z
N MET A 1 19.15 19.75 -17.70
CA MET A 1 19.46 18.94 -16.51
C MET A 1 18.29 19.13 -15.57
N ALA A 2 17.69 18.02 -15.15
CA ALA A 2 16.30 17.89 -14.74
C ALA A 2 15.89 18.77 -13.54
N ASP A 3 14.67 19.29 -13.65
CA ASP A 3 13.84 19.81 -12.56
C ASP A 3 13.29 18.59 -11.80
N GLU A 4 13.90 18.25 -10.66
CA GLU A 4 13.41 17.20 -9.77
C GLU A 4 12.62 17.83 -8.63
N GLY A 5 11.33 17.53 -8.63
CA GLY A 5 10.32 18.09 -7.75
C GLY A 5 10.63 17.87 -6.27
N ASN A 6 10.65 18.99 -5.55
CA ASN A 6 10.76 19.09 -4.11
C ASN A 6 9.57 18.40 -3.40
N ILE A 7 9.76 17.16 -2.96
CA ILE A 7 8.87 16.40 -2.05
C ILE A 7 9.26 16.59 -0.58
N ILE A 8 9.68 17.80 -0.20
CA ILE A 8 10.02 18.09 1.20
C ILE A 8 9.14 19.26 1.64
N THR A 9 8.22 18.97 2.57
CA THR A 9 7.47 19.99 3.28
C THR A 9 8.46 20.85 4.05
N ASP A 10 8.66 22.09 3.61
CA ASP A 10 9.44 23.11 4.32
C ASP A 10 8.66 23.54 5.58
N LEU A 11 9.17 23.13 6.74
CA LEU A 11 8.76 23.61 8.06
C LEU A 11 9.89 24.49 8.61
N SER A 12 9.79 25.79 8.37
CA SER A 12 10.70 26.80 8.93
C SER A 12 9.96 27.69 9.96
N PRO A 13 10.67 28.47 10.81
CA PRO A 13 11.73 28.08 11.73
C PRO A 13 11.47 28.68 13.14
N GLY A 14 11.73 27.94 14.23
CA GLY A 14 11.41 28.47 15.56
C GLY A 14 11.90 27.69 16.78
N ALA A 15 13.15 27.24 16.80
CA ALA A 15 13.93 27.07 18.04
C ALA A 15 15.38 26.77 17.68
N ALA A 16 16.33 27.42 18.36
CA ALA A 16 17.75 27.09 18.27
C ALA A 16 17.98 25.68 18.83
N ALA A 17 18.02 24.68 17.96
CA ALA A 17 18.49 23.33 18.26
C ALA A 17 19.82 23.11 17.53
N ASN A 18 20.79 22.48 18.17
CA ASN A 18 22.17 22.32 17.70
C ASN A 18 22.32 21.35 16.51
N GLY A 19 21.47 21.42 15.48
CA GLY A 19 21.58 20.64 14.25
C GLY A 19 21.50 19.12 14.40
N ALA A 20 21.34 18.61 15.61
CA ALA A 20 21.05 17.20 15.88
C ALA A 20 19.54 17.00 15.76
N ASP A 21 19.12 16.38 14.67
CA ASP A 21 17.75 15.89 14.50
C ASP A 21 17.60 14.63 15.36
N GLU A 22 17.19 14.81 16.61
CA GLU A 22 16.88 13.73 17.57
C GLU A 22 15.40 13.31 17.50
N GLY A 23 14.70 13.69 16.42
CA GLY A 23 13.33 13.26 16.18
C GLY A 23 13.23 11.75 15.95
N PRO A 24 12.05 11.14 16.20
CA PRO A 24 11.83 9.75 15.87
C PRO A 24 12.02 9.53 14.36
N ALA A 25 12.96 8.64 14.01
CA ALA A 25 13.26 8.27 12.63
C ALA A 25 12.70 6.88 12.32
N ALA A 26 12.10 6.71 11.15
CA ALA A 26 11.65 5.43 10.62
C ALA A 26 12.28 5.16 9.26
N GLY A 27 12.70 3.92 9.02
CA GLY A 27 13.30 3.48 7.76
C GLY A 27 12.65 2.19 7.26
N ILE A 28 12.60 2.02 5.94
CA ILE A 28 12.13 0.78 5.30
C ILE A 28 13.35 -0.07 4.98
N ILE A 29 13.42 -1.27 5.54
CA ILE A 29 14.52 -2.23 5.27
C ILE A 29 14.30 -2.91 3.93
N SER A 30 13.09 -3.46 3.72
CA SER A 30 12.71 -4.15 2.49
C SER A 30 11.21 -4.15 2.30
N GLN A 31 10.75 -4.04 1.06
CA GLN A 31 9.35 -4.20 0.68
C GLN A 31 9.25 -5.36 -0.31
N TYR A 32 8.33 -6.27 -0.06
CA TYR A 32 8.15 -7.46 -0.89
C TYR A 32 6.69 -7.92 -0.87
N VAL A 33 6.32 -8.75 -1.84
CA VAL A 33 5.00 -9.38 -1.91
C VAL A 33 5.11 -10.76 -1.26
N LYS A 34 4.36 -10.97 -0.17
CA LYS A 34 4.29 -12.26 0.52
C LYS A 34 3.44 -13.27 -0.22
N ASP A 35 2.29 -12.83 -0.71
CA ASP A 35 1.32 -13.64 -1.41
C ASP A 35 0.62 -12.79 -2.48
N LEU A 36 0.37 -13.41 -3.64
CA LEU A 36 -0.37 -12.80 -4.74
C LEU A 36 -1.15 -13.89 -5.46
N SER A 37 -2.46 -13.71 -5.49
CA SER A 37 -3.38 -14.55 -6.24
C SER A 37 -4.34 -13.68 -7.04
N VAL A 38 -4.67 -14.16 -8.25
CA VAL A 38 -5.68 -13.58 -9.13
C VAL A 38 -6.43 -14.74 -9.76
N GLU A 39 -7.76 -14.70 -9.66
CA GLU A 39 -8.62 -15.73 -10.23
C GLU A 39 -9.71 -15.08 -11.10
N ASN A 40 -10.03 -15.73 -12.21
CA ASN A 40 -11.15 -15.36 -13.08
C ASN A 40 -11.88 -16.65 -13.50
N PRO A 41 -12.79 -17.17 -12.66
CA PRO A 41 -13.44 -18.46 -12.88
C PRO A 41 -14.26 -18.53 -14.16
N ASN A 42 -14.82 -17.41 -14.60
CA ASN A 42 -15.75 -17.34 -15.73
C ASN A 42 -15.07 -16.91 -17.05
N ALA A 43 -13.73 -16.86 -17.07
CA ALA A 43 -12.99 -16.62 -18.30
C ALA A 43 -13.18 -17.79 -19.31
N PRO A 44 -13.33 -17.50 -20.61
CA PRO A 44 -13.34 -16.18 -21.24
C PRO A 44 -14.74 -15.54 -21.38
N GLN A 45 -15.81 -16.24 -20.95
CA GLN A 45 -17.18 -15.81 -21.22
C GLN A 45 -17.51 -14.45 -20.59
N VAL A 46 -16.90 -14.15 -19.44
CA VAL A 46 -16.95 -12.85 -18.73
C VAL A 46 -16.73 -11.63 -19.64
N TYR A 47 -15.95 -11.75 -20.72
CA TYR A 47 -15.67 -10.62 -21.61
C TYR A 47 -16.86 -10.20 -22.49
N ASN A 48 -17.93 -10.99 -22.55
CA ASN A 48 -19.16 -10.64 -23.27
C ASN A 48 -20.23 -10.01 -22.37
N TRP A 49 -20.00 -9.99 -21.05
CA TRP A 49 -20.95 -9.41 -20.11
C TRP A 49 -21.05 -7.90 -20.34
N THR A 50 -22.28 -7.40 -20.38
CA THR A 50 -22.57 -5.98 -20.59
C THR A 50 -22.78 -5.22 -19.28
N GLU A 51 -23.04 -5.95 -18.19
CA GLU A 51 -23.21 -5.38 -16.86
C GLU A 51 -21.86 -4.94 -16.29
N ALA A 52 -21.80 -3.72 -15.75
CA ALA A 52 -20.63 -3.26 -15.03
C ALA A 52 -20.53 -4.00 -13.67
N PRO A 53 -19.37 -4.59 -13.33
CA PRO A 53 -19.23 -5.33 -12.08
C PRO A 53 -19.25 -4.39 -10.88
N GLN A 54 -19.86 -4.86 -9.80
CA GLN A 54 -19.72 -4.27 -8.47
C GLN A 54 -18.36 -4.66 -7.91
N ILE A 55 -17.61 -3.65 -7.47
CA ILE A 55 -16.27 -3.82 -6.91
C ILE A 55 -16.34 -3.71 -5.39
N ASP A 56 -15.84 -4.74 -4.70
CA ASP A 56 -15.62 -4.75 -3.26
C ASP A 56 -14.11 -4.77 -2.99
N VAL A 57 -13.62 -3.86 -2.15
CA VAL A 57 -12.21 -3.78 -1.76
C VAL A 57 -12.10 -3.71 -0.25
N GLN A 58 -11.35 -4.65 0.32
CA GLN A 58 -11.11 -4.76 1.75
C GLN A 58 -9.62 -4.66 2.04
N PHE A 59 -9.29 -3.81 3.02
CA PHE A 59 -7.94 -3.59 3.49
C PHE A 59 -7.79 -4.12 4.91
N ASN A 60 -6.77 -4.93 5.15
CA ASN A 60 -6.36 -5.36 6.48
C ASN A 60 -4.88 -5.01 6.67
N ILE A 61 -4.59 -4.30 7.76
CA ILE A 61 -3.23 -3.89 8.10
C ILE A 61 -2.85 -4.58 9.40
N GLY A 62 -1.80 -5.39 9.36
CA GLY A 62 -1.17 -6.01 10.51
C GLY A 62 0.21 -5.43 10.73
N ALA A 63 0.60 -5.21 11.98
CA ALA A 63 1.97 -4.90 12.35
C ALA A 63 2.42 -5.88 13.42
N SER A 64 3.60 -6.47 13.25
CA SER A 64 4.20 -7.39 14.21
C SER A 64 5.66 -7.04 14.44
N LEU A 65 6.11 -7.17 15.69
CA LEU A 65 7.51 -6.98 16.04
C LEU A 65 8.30 -8.24 15.67
N ILE A 66 9.39 -8.09 14.93
CA ILE A 66 10.33 -9.17 14.65
C ILE A 66 11.40 -9.21 15.75
N GLU A 67 12.19 -8.13 15.87
CA GLU A 67 13.32 -8.03 16.80
C GLU A 67 13.68 -6.55 17.05
N GLY A 68 13.94 -6.18 18.30
CA GLY A 68 14.35 -4.80 18.64
C GLY A 68 13.31 -3.77 18.22
N ASP A 69 13.68 -2.87 17.30
CA ASP A 69 12.79 -1.88 16.69
C ASP A 69 12.32 -2.27 15.27
N ILE A 70 12.64 -3.49 14.81
CA ILE A 70 12.27 -3.98 13.48
C ILE A 70 10.85 -4.54 13.52
N HIS A 71 9.98 -3.91 12.73
CA HIS A 71 8.60 -4.30 12.57
C HIS A 71 8.34 -4.81 11.15
N GLU A 72 7.56 -5.88 11.05
CA GLU A 72 6.94 -6.27 9.79
C GLU A 72 5.52 -5.72 9.73
N VAL A 73 5.26 -4.93 8.69
CA VAL A 73 3.94 -4.42 8.38
C VAL A 73 3.41 -5.19 7.18
N GLU A 74 2.28 -5.88 7.37
CA GLU A 74 1.57 -6.58 6.32
C GLU A 74 0.34 -5.79 5.90
N LEU A 75 0.27 -5.46 4.60
CA LEU A 75 -0.91 -4.90 3.96
C LEU A 75 -1.57 -6.01 3.13
N LYS A 76 -2.67 -6.55 3.64
CA LYS A 76 -3.50 -7.51 2.91
C LYS A 76 -4.64 -6.77 2.22
N ILE A 77 -4.68 -6.89 0.90
CA ILE A 77 -5.74 -6.33 0.05
C ILE A 77 -6.53 -7.50 -0.52
N VAL A 78 -7.84 -7.47 -0.34
CA VAL A 78 -8.77 -8.40 -1.00
C VAL A 78 -9.70 -7.58 -1.88
N ALA A 79 -9.67 -7.83 -3.18
CA ALA A 79 -10.54 -7.18 -4.15
C ALA A 79 -11.37 -8.23 -4.89
N ALA A 80 -12.67 -8.01 -5.00
CA ALA A 80 -13.58 -8.87 -5.75
C ALA A 80 -14.45 -8.02 -6.68
N ALA A 81 -14.67 -8.52 -7.90
CA ALA A 81 -15.54 -7.91 -8.89
C ALA A 81 -16.66 -8.89 -9.23
N LYS A 82 -17.92 -8.48 -9.11
CA LYS A 82 -19.09 -9.37 -9.30
C LYS A 82 -20.17 -8.72 -10.16
N THR A 83 -20.77 -9.50 -11.05
CA THR A 83 -22.00 -9.16 -11.77
C THR A 83 -23.12 -10.09 -11.33
N SER A 84 -24.32 -9.92 -11.88
CA SER A 84 -25.38 -10.91 -11.73
C SER A 84 -25.04 -12.27 -12.38
N GLU A 85 -24.14 -12.28 -13.36
CA GLU A 85 -23.72 -13.48 -14.11
C GLU A 85 -22.55 -14.24 -13.45
N GLY A 86 -21.79 -13.61 -12.54
CA GLY A 86 -20.73 -14.29 -11.80
C GLY A 86 -19.66 -13.39 -11.19
N THR A 87 -18.49 -13.99 -10.92
CA THR A 87 -17.30 -13.36 -10.33
C THR A 87 -16.04 -13.69 -11.11
#